data_AF-A0A951V3K0-F1
#
_entry.id   AF-A0A951V3K0-F1
#
_cell.length_a   1.000
_cell.length_b   1.000
_cell.length_c   1.000
_cell.angle_alpha   90.00
_cell.angle_beta   90.00
_cell.angle_gamma   90.00
#
_symmetry.space_group_name_H-M   'P 1'
#
loop_
_entity.id
_entity.type
_entity.pdbx_description
1 polymer ?
#
loop_
_entity_poly.entity_id
_entity_poly.type
_entity_poly.pdbx_seq_one_letter_code
_entity_poly.pdbx_strand_id
1 'polypeptide(L)'
;MIDPHVHLRDGKERHKETIEHGLRVAQKLGLSGVFDMPNTDPPILRRADVLGRLDLAKKAGGDVFYGLYCGLTADPEQVREAVACVRDLKEVVGLKLYAGSSTGDLSVPDTASRETIFQTLTNCDYRGVLAVHCEEESDFRP
;
A
#
# COMPACT_ATOMS: atom_id res chain seq x y z
N MET A 1 5.34 -18.82 -5.95
CA MET A 1 6.10 -17.96 -5.02
C MET A 1 5.46 -16.57 -5.05
N ILE A 2 5.29 -15.90 -3.91
CA ILE A 2 4.68 -14.56 -3.83
C ILE A 2 5.72 -13.58 -3.34
N ASP A 3 5.82 -12.42 -3.98
CA ASP A 3 6.61 -11.28 -3.48
C ASP A 3 5.66 -10.29 -2.78
N PRO A 4 5.66 -10.21 -1.44
CA PRO A 4 4.70 -9.40 -0.70
C PRO A 4 5.08 -7.92 -0.63
N HIS A 5 6.16 -7.47 -1.28
CA HIS A 5 6.63 -6.10 -1.15
C HIS A 5 7.32 -5.59 -2.42
N VAL A 6 6.53 -5.10 -3.37
CA VAL A 6 7.02 -4.43 -4.58
C VAL A 6 6.59 -2.95 -4.62
N HIS A 7 7.23 -2.17 -5.48
CA HIS A 7 6.83 -0.79 -5.75
C HIS A 7 6.64 -0.58 -7.25
N LEU A 8 5.39 -0.63 -7.70
CA LEU A 8 4.99 -0.50 -9.08
C LEU A 8 4.52 0.94 -9.31
N ARG A 9 5.42 1.72 -9.91
CA ARG A 9 5.42 3.20 -9.89
C ARG A 9 4.44 3.83 -10.88
N ASP A 10 3.31 3.18 -11.19
CA ASP A 10 2.25 3.78 -12.01
C ASP A 10 1.78 5.14 -11.47
N GLY A 11 1.15 5.95 -12.33
CA GLY A 11 0.85 7.36 -12.04
C GLY A 11 1.93 8.30 -12.57
N LYS A 12 2.31 9.33 -11.81
CA LYS A 12 3.34 10.31 -12.21
C LYS A 12 4.75 9.72 -12.23
N GLU A 13 4.97 8.61 -11.55
CA GLU A 13 6.27 7.96 -11.44
C GLU A 13 6.49 6.83 -12.46
N ARG A 14 5.58 6.66 -13.43
CA ARG A 14 5.55 5.50 -14.35
C ARG A 14 6.82 5.30 -15.18
N HIS A 15 7.66 6.33 -15.27
CA HIS A 15 8.96 6.27 -15.94
C HIS A 15 9.99 5.43 -15.17
N LYS A 16 9.75 5.16 -13.88
CA LYS A 16 10.59 4.32 -13.02
C LYS A 16 10.22 2.84 -13.15
N GLU A 17 8.92 2.53 -13.08
CA GLU A 17 8.36 1.17 -13.16
C GLU A 17 6.84 1.27 -13.39
N THR A 18 6.23 0.24 -13.98
CA THR A 18 4.77 0.11 -14.15
C THR A 18 4.28 -1.26 -13.69
N ILE A 19 3.00 -1.35 -13.36
CA ILE A 19 2.28 -2.59 -13.08
C ILE A 19 2.39 -3.54 -14.26
N GLU A 20 2.23 -3.05 -15.49
CA GLU A 20 2.38 -3.87 -16.70
C GLU A 20 3.77 -4.51 -16.81
N HIS A 21 4.82 -3.69 -16.67
CA HIS A 21 6.19 -4.20 -16.76
C HIS A 21 6.50 -5.13 -15.59
N GLY A 22 6.17 -4.74 -14.34
CA GLY A 22 6.39 -5.54 -13.14
C GLY A 22 5.69 -6.89 -13.15
N LEU A 23 4.41 -6.96 -13.57
CA LEU A 23 3.69 -8.23 -13.69
C LEU A 23 4.29 -9.13 -14.76
N ARG A 24 4.72 -8.57 -15.90
CA ARG A 24 5.41 -9.34 -16.94
C ARG A 24 6.74 -9.92 -16.45
N VAL A 25 7.51 -9.16 -15.67
CA VAL A 25 8.76 -9.65 -15.06
C VAL A 25 8.44 -10.74 -14.03
N ALA A 26 7.46 -10.52 -13.16
CA ALA A 26 7.01 -11.48 -12.15
C ALA A 26 6.61 -12.82 -12.80
N GLN A 27 5.88 -12.79 -13.92
CA GLN A 27 5.49 -13.98 -14.67
C GLN A 27 6.71 -14.74 -15.21
N LYS A 28 7.69 -14.03 -15.78
CA LYS A 28 8.94 -14.65 -16.28
C LYS A 28 9.78 -15.28 -15.16
N LEU A 29 9.70 -14.72 -13.95
CA LEU A 29 10.38 -15.25 -12.76
C LEU A 29 9.59 -16.39 -12.08
N GLY A 30 8.40 -16.75 -12.59
CA GLY A 30 7.56 -17.80 -11.99
C GLY A 30 6.90 -17.39 -10.67
N LEU A 31 6.73 -16.08 -10.44
CA LEU A 31 5.93 -15.59 -9.33
C LEU A 31 4.45 -15.85 -9.60
N SER A 32 3.73 -16.23 -8.55
CA SER A 32 2.28 -16.42 -8.56
C SER A 32 1.52 -15.20 -8.06
N GLY A 33 2.21 -14.24 -7.43
CA GLY A 33 1.63 -12.96 -7.04
C GLY A 33 2.66 -11.94 -6.56
N VAL A 34 2.28 -10.67 -6.63
CA VAL A 34 3.07 -9.53 -6.14
C VAL A 34 2.15 -8.55 -5.40
N PHE A 35 2.63 -7.94 -4.32
CA PHE A 35 1.85 -6.96 -3.54
C PHE A 35 2.48 -5.56 -3.61
N ASP A 36 1.77 -4.63 -4.24
CA ASP A 36 2.22 -3.25 -4.46
C ASP A 36 2.05 -2.37 -3.23
N MET A 37 3.02 -1.49 -3.00
CA MET A 37 3.05 -0.54 -1.88
C MET A 37 2.40 0.80 -2.25
N PRO A 38 1.73 1.47 -1.31
CA PRO A 38 0.89 2.64 -1.61
C PRO A 38 1.65 3.96 -1.79
N ASN A 39 2.98 3.97 -1.64
CA ASN A 39 3.82 5.17 -1.71
C ASN A 39 4.18 5.56 -3.15
N THR A 40 3.15 5.74 -3.98
CA THR A 40 3.24 6.25 -5.35
C THR A 40 2.85 7.74 -5.42
N ASP A 41 2.97 8.37 -6.58
CA ASP A 41 2.41 9.71 -6.84
C ASP A 41 1.31 9.65 -7.93
N PRO A 42 0.02 9.82 -7.57
CA PRO A 42 -0.52 10.00 -6.21
C PRO A 42 -0.47 8.70 -5.38
N PRO A 43 -0.52 8.79 -4.03
CA PRO A 43 -0.50 7.62 -3.16
C PRO A 43 -1.82 6.84 -3.19
N ILE A 44 -1.78 5.57 -2.80
CA ILE A 44 -2.96 4.70 -2.76
C ILE A 44 -3.56 4.74 -1.35
N LEU A 45 -4.54 5.62 -1.13
CA LEU A 45 -5.11 5.90 0.20
C LEU A 45 -6.60 5.62 0.31
N ARG A 46 -7.33 5.80 -0.79
CA ARG A 46 -8.80 5.70 -0.81
C ARG A 46 -9.25 4.66 -1.81
N ARG A 47 -10.54 4.30 -1.74
CA ARG A 47 -11.14 3.29 -2.62
C ARG A 47 -10.96 3.65 -4.09
N ALA A 48 -11.07 4.92 -4.43
CA ALA A 48 -10.86 5.40 -5.79
C ALA A 48 -9.44 5.08 -6.31
N ASP A 49 -8.41 5.28 -5.47
CA ASP A 49 -7.02 5.00 -5.84
C ASP A 49 -6.81 3.49 -6.04
N VAL A 50 -7.35 2.69 -5.11
CA VAL A 50 -7.32 1.22 -5.19
C VAL A 50 -7.97 0.74 -6.48
N LEU A 51 -9.20 1.17 -6.77
CA LEU A 51 -9.91 0.76 -7.98
C LEU A 51 -9.18 1.17 -9.26
N GLY A 52 -8.55 2.35 -9.27
CA GLY A 52 -7.71 2.78 -10.39
C GLY A 52 -6.52 1.83 -10.62
N ARG A 53 -5.85 1.39 -9.56
CA ARG A 53 -4.74 0.43 -9.63
C ARG A 53 -5.19 -0.95 -10.11
N LEU A 54 -6.34 -1.43 -9.63
CA LEU A 54 -6.92 -2.70 -10.06
C LEU A 54 -7.30 -2.70 -11.54
N ASP A 55 -7.81 -1.57 -12.06
CA ASP A 55 -8.09 -1.42 -13.49
C ASP A 55 -6.80 -1.47 -14.34
N LEU A 56 -5.72 -0.83 -13.89
CA LEU A 56 -4.40 -0.93 -14.55
C LEU A 56 -3.87 -2.36 -14.55
N ALA A 57 -3.92 -3.05 -13.41
CA ALA A 57 -3.50 -4.46 -13.31
C ALA A 57 -4.33 -5.37 -14.22
N LYS A 58 -5.65 -5.16 -14.28
CA LYS A 58 -6.54 -5.89 -15.18
C LYS A 58 -6.18 -5.68 -16.66
N LYS A 59 -5.83 -4.45 -17.04
CA LYS A 59 -5.40 -4.11 -18.41
C LYS A 59 -4.05 -4.70 -18.77
N ALA A 60 -3.12 -4.80 -17.82
CA ALA A 60 -1.84 -5.47 -18.02
C ALA A 60 -2.02 -6.98 -18.33
N GLY A 61 -3.02 -7.61 -17.70
CA GLY A 61 -3.33 -9.02 -17.91
C GLY A 61 -2.28 -9.98 -17.33
N GLY A 62 -2.39 -11.26 -17.70
CA GLY A 62 -1.53 -12.33 -17.20
C GLY A 62 -2.09 -13.05 -15.97
N ASP A 63 -1.37 -14.10 -15.54
CA ASP A 63 -1.83 -15.04 -14.50
C ASP A 63 -1.24 -14.72 -13.10
N VAL A 64 -0.39 -13.71 -12.99
CA VAL A 64 0.20 -13.28 -11.72
C VAL A 64 -0.84 -12.51 -10.92
N PHE A 65 -1.12 -12.95 -9.70
CA PHE A 65 -2.03 -12.23 -8.82
C PHE A 65 -1.44 -10.87 -8.43
N TYR A 66 -2.15 -9.80 -8.77
CA TYR A 66 -1.83 -8.45 -8.31
C TYR A 66 -2.60 -8.16 -7.02
N GLY A 67 -1.87 -8.02 -5.92
CA GLY A 67 -2.38 -7.46 -4.68
C GLY A 67 -1.79 -6.08 -4.42
N LEU A 68 -2.38 -5.34 -3.50
CA LEU A 68 -1.86 -4.04 -3.07
C LEU A 68 -2.20 -3.75 -1.61
N TYR A 69 -1.37 -2.96 -0.96
CA TYR A 69 -1.67 -2.38 0.35
C TYR A 69 -2.36 -1.03 0.17
N CYS A 70 -3.29 -0.70 1.07
CA CYS A 70 -3.82 0.66 1.19
C CYS A 70 -3.04 1.42 2.29
N GLY A 71 -2.56 2.62 1.98
CA GLY A 71 -1.82 3.43 2.94
C GLY A 71 -2.74 4.04 4.00
N LEU A 72 -2.16 4.38 5.17
CA LEU A 72 -2.86 5.06 6.26
C LEU A 72 -2.31 6.45 6.50
N THR A 73 -3.21 7.37 6.82
CA THR A 73 -2.90 8.70 7.34
C THR A 73 -3.52 8.88 8.74
N ALA A 74 -3.29 10.03 9.37
CA ALA A 74 -3.89 10.36 10.66
C ALA A 74 -5.39 10.71 10.58
N ASP A 75 -6.00 10.72 9.39
CA ASP A 75 -7.43 11.01 9.19
C ASP A 75 -8.29 9.76 9.49
N PRO A 76 -9.12 9.76 10.55
CA PRO A 76 -9.96 8.61 10.89
C PRO A 76 -10.92 8.20 9.79
N GLU A 77 -11.47 9.12 8.98
CA GLU A 77 -12.38 8.76 7.89
C GLU A 77 -11.64 7.98 6.79
N GLN A 78 -10.42 8.42 6.46
CA GLN A 78 -9.56 7.70 5.52
C GLN A 78 -9.21 6.30 6.04
N VAL A 79 -8.89 6.16 7.33
CA VAL A 79 -8.63 4.84 7.94
C VAL A 79 -9.85 3.92 7.84
N ARG A 80 -11.06 4.43 8.10
CA ARG A 80 -12.31 3.65 7.97
C ARG A 80 -12.54 3.20 6.52
N GLU A 81 -12.30 4.09 5.55
CA GLU A 81 -12.41 3.77 4.14
C GLU A 81 -11.39 2.70 3.71
N ALA A 82 -10.15 2.80 4.19
CA ALA A 82 -9.11 1.81 3.92
C ALA A 82 -9.46 0.43 4.50
N VAL A 83 -10.02 0.39 5.73
CA VAL A 83 -10.54 -0.86 6.33
C VAL A 83 -11.67 -1.46 5.49
N ALA A 84 -12.60 -0.63 4.99
CA ALA A 84 -13.65 -1.09 4.10
C ALA A 84 -13.07 -1.68 2.80
N CYS A 85 -12.03 -1.08 2.22
CA CYS A 85 -11.35 -1.63 1.05
C CYS A 85 -10.79 -3.03 1.30
N VAL A 86 -10.12 -3.27 2.44
CA VAL A 86 -9.61 -4.61 2.81
C VAL A 86 -10.74 -5.64 2.94
N ARG A 87 -11.93 -5.21 3.41
CA ARG A 87 -13.09 -6.11 3.59
C ARG A 87 -13.78 -6.44 2.26
N ASP A 88 -13.89 -5.44 1.38
CA ASP A 88 -14.70 -5.53 0.17
C ASP A 88 -13.92 -6.07 -1.03
N LEU A 89 -12.60 -5.90 -1.06
CA LEU A 89 -11.75 -6.16 -2.21
C LEU A 89 -10.64 -7.14 -1.83
N LYS A 90 -10.72 -8.36 -2.37
CA LYS A 90 -9.75 -9.44 -2.08
C LYS A 90 -8.30 -9.11 -2.51
N GLU A 91 -8.15 -8.18 -3.45
CA GLU A 91 -6.85 -7.71 -3.92
C GLU A 91 -6.15 -6.78 -2.92
N VAL A 92 -6.92 -6.14 -2.01
CA VAL A 92 -6.36 -5.30 -0.95
C VAL A 92 -5.89 -6.19 0.19
N VAL A 93 -4.63 -6.57 0.16
CA VAL A 93 -4.06 -7.60 1.05
C VAL A 93 -3.83 -7.13 2.49
N GLY A 94 -3.86 -5.82 2.71
CA GLY A 94 -3.66 -5.24 4.03
C GLY A 94 -3.53 -3.72 4.00
N LEU A 95 -3.21 -3.17 5.16
CA LEU A 95 -2.94 -1.76 5.37
C LEU A 95 -1.44 -1.52 5.54
N LYS A 96 -0.96 -0.34 5.15
CA LYS A 96 0.45 0.07 5.29
C LYS A 96 0.55 1.37 6.08
N LEU A 97 1.36 1.34 7.13
CA LEU A 97 1.73 2.51 7.94
C LEU A 97 3.22 2.82 7.77
N TYR A 98 3.55 4.09 7.55
CA TYR A 98 4.93 4.58 7.57
C TYR A 98 5.15 5.34 8.88
N ALA A 99 5.73 4.65 9.88
CA ALA A 99 5.86 5.16 11.26
C ALA A 99 7.10 6.04 11.48
N GLY A 100 7.99 6.13 10.49
CA GLY A 100 9.11 7.07 10.43
C GLY A 100 8.94 8.05 9.26
N SER A 101 9.85 9.01 9.16
CA SER A 101 9.90 9.96 8.06
C SER A 101 10.30 9.23 6.78
N SER A 102 9.33 9.06 5.89
CA SER A 102 9.49 8.47 4.55
C SER A 102 9.46 9.57 3.49
N THR A 103 9.85 9.22 2.27
CA THR A 103 9.65 10.08 1.09
C THR A 103 8.15 10.26 0.82
N GLY A 104 7.67 11.51 0.91
CA GLY A 104 6.28 11.93 0.62
C GLY A 104 5.39 12.17 1.84
N ASP A 105 4.16 12.66 1.60
CA ASP A 105 3.16 13.04 2.62
C ASP A 105 2.52 11.84 3.37
N LEU A 106 3.05 10.63 3.24
CA LEU A 106 2.52 9.41 3.87
C LEU A 106 3.12 9.11 5.26
N SER A 107 4.09 9.91 5.68
CA SER A 107 4.80 9.70 6.93
C SER A 107 3.93 10.09 8.12
N VAL A 108 3.86 9.20 9.12
CA VAL A 108 3.14 9.44 10.39
C VAL A 108 4.13 9.32 11.54
N PRO A 109 5.04 10.30 11.70
CA PRO A 109 6.16 10.18 12.63
C PRO A 109 5.74 10.39 14.10
N ASP A 110 4.71 11.19 14.36
CA ASP A 110 4.33 11.55 15.72
C ASP A 110 3.45 10.49 16.40
N THR A 111 3.58 10.39 17.72
CA THR A 111 2.85 9.39 18.53
C THR A 111 1.35 9.61 18.51
N ALA A 112 0.87 10.86 18.55
CA ALA A 112 -0.56 11.16 18.63
C ALA A 112 -1.32 10.73 17.37
N SER A 113 -0.72 10.94 16.19
CA SER A 113 -1.27 10.46 14.93
C SER A 113 -1.30 8.93 14.87
N ARG A 114 -0.24 8.26 15.33
CA ARG A 114 -0.21 6.78 15.40
C ARG A 114 -1.26 6.24 16.35
N GLU A 115 -1.41 6.84 17.54
CA GLU A 115 -2.47 6.49 18.49
C GLU A 115 -3.87 6.64 17.86
N THR A 116 -4.11 7.73 17.15
CA THR A 116 -5.37 7.97 16.42
C THR A 116 -5.66 6.85 15.41
N ILE A 117 -4.64 6.40 14.67
CA ILE A 117 -4.76 5.28 13.72
C ILE A 117 -5.12 3.98 14.47
N PHE A 118 -4.35 3.61 15.50
CA PHE A 118 -4.60 2.36 16.24
C PHE A 118 -5.95 2.34 16.96
N GLN A 119 -6.39 3.47 17.52
CA GLN A 119 -7.73 3.62 18.10
C GLN A 119 -8.81 3.45 17.03
N THR A 120 -8.64 4.07 15.87
CA THR A 120 -9.60 3.95 14.76
C THR A 120 -9.68 2.52 14.25
N LEU A 121 -8.55 1.84 14.06
CA LEU A 121 -8.50 0.42 13.66
C LEU A 121 -9.19 -0.48 14.71
N THR A 122 -9.00 -0.20 16.00
CA THR A 122 -9.67 -0.91 17.10
C THR A 122 -11.18 -0.71 17.04
N ASN A 123 -11.64 0.55 16.87
CA ASN A 123 -13.05 0.90 16.76
C ASN A 123 -13.72 0.29 15.53
N CYS A 124 -12.96 0.10 14.45
CA CYS A 124 -13.43 -0.59 13.25
C CYS A 124 -13.50 -2.10 13.39
N ASP A 125 -13.02 -2.68 14.49
CA ASP A 125 -12.81 -4.13 14.63
C ASP A 125 -11.91 -4.69 13.52
N TYR A 126 -10.83 -3.97 13.19
CA TYR A 126 -9.88 -4.45 12.19
C TYR A 126 -9.09 -5.65 12.73
N ARG A 127 -8.99 -6.69 11.91
CA ARG A 127 -8.29 -7.97 12.22
C ARG A 127 -7.35 -8.41 11.09
N GLY A 128 -7.19 -7.59 10.05
CA GLY A 128 -6.33 -7.87 8.91
C GLY A 128 -4.87 -7.52 9.17
N VAL A 129 -4.06 -7.62 8.13
CA VAL A 129 -2.62 -7.31 8.18
C VAL A 129 -2.38 -5.80 8.18
N LEU A 130 -1.67 -5.32 9.19
CA LEU A 130 -1.05 -4.00 9.20
C LEU A 130 0.46 -4.15 9.02
N ALA A 131 0.97 -3.80 7.83
CA ALA A 131 2.40 -3.72 7.57
C ALA A 131 2.91 -2.35 8.01
N VAL A 132 4.01 -2.33 8.77
CA VAL A 132 4.58 -1.07 9.29
C VAL A 132 6.02 -0.93 8.81
N HIS A 133 6.33 0.24 8.26
CA HIS A 133 7.71 0.68 8.05
C HIS A 133 8.17 1.39 9.32
N CYS A 134 9.11 0.79 10.04
CA CYS A 134 9.59 1.26 11.34
C CYS A 134 11.04 1.71 11.22
N GLU A 135 11.27 3.01 11.11
CA GLU A 135 12.59 3.62 11.19
C GLU A 135 12.54 4.81 12.14
N GLU A 136 13.61 4.98 12.91
CA GLU A 136 13.81 6.13 13.80
C GLU A 136 14.90 6.99 13.15
N GLU A 137 14.54 8.11 12.55
CA GLU A 137 15.51 8.91 11.78
C GLU A 137 16.67 9.42 12.64
N SER A 138 16.43 9.63 13.93
CA SER A 138 17.45 10.08 14.88
C SER A 138 18.58 9.06 15.09
N ASP A 139 18.36 7.79 14.73
CA ASP A 139 19.38 6.73 14.76
C ASP A 139 20.26 6.73 13.51
N PHE A 140 19.86 7.41 12.42
CA PHE A 140 20.69 7.58 11.24
C PHE A 140 21.74 8.65 11.50
N ARG A 141 22.90 8.21 12.00
CA ARG A 141 24.10 9.05 12.10
C ARG A 141 24.83 9.05 10.76
N PRO A 142 25.23 10.21 10.21
CA PRO A 142 26.19 10.25 9.11
C PRO A 142 27.59 9.77 9.54
#